data_AF-A0A939SXT7-F1
#
_entry.id   AF-A0A939SXT7-F1
#
_cell.length_a   1.000
_cell.length_b   1.000
_cell.length_c   1.000
_cell.angle_alpha   90.00
_cell.angle_beta   90.00
_cell.angle_gamma   90.00
#
_symmetry.space_group_name_H-M   'P 1'
#
loop_
_entity.id
_entity.type
_entity.pdbx_description
1 polymer ?
#
loop_
_entity_poly.entity_id
_entity_poly.type
_entity_poly.pdbx_seq_one_letter_code
_entity_poly.pdbx_strand_id
1 'polypeptide(L)'
;MAAGDFRLCDVVLDDTIGRATPDVEHERAVAIFDLVEENSFTPIGHHGGPYRLNISLVDSKLVFAITTEDGGAVATHILSLTPFRRIVKDYFLICESYYEAIRSASPSRIEAIDMGRRGIHNEGSQTLRDRLNGKIEVDFDTARRLFTLVCVLYWRG
;
A
#
# COMPACT_ATOMS: atom_id res chain seq x y z
N MET A 1 25.33 16.82 -11.24
CA MET A 1 24.86 16.06 -10.06
C MET A 1 24.13 14.85 -10.61
N ALA A 2 24.56 13.63 -10.28
CA ALA A 2 23.74 12.46 -10.61
C ALA A 2 22.38 12.66 -9.94
N ALA A 3 21.29 12.49 -10.69
CA ALA A 3 19.96 12.51 -10.10
C ALA A 3 19.93 11.43 -9.01
N GLY A 4 19.58 11.81 -7.77
CA GLY A 4 19.46 10.84 -6.69
C GLY A 4 18.45 9.75 -7.08
N ASP A 5 18.69 8.52 -6.65
CA ASP A 5 17.76 7.42 -6.93
C ASP A 5 16.56 7.55 -5.98
N PHE A 6 15.39 7.94 -6.52
CA PHE A 6 14.18 8.22 -5.73
C PHE A 6 13.17 7.07 -5.83
N ARG A 7 13.54 5.95 -5.21
CA ARG A 7 12.75 4.72 -5.17
C ARG A 7 12.94 3.98 -3.86
N LEU A 8 12.01 3.08 -3.57
CA LEU A 8 12.17 1.99 -2.62
C LEU A 8 13.02 0.88 -3.25
N CYS A 9 14.03 0.42 -2.52
CA CYS A 9 14.77 -0.81 -2.80
C CYS A 9 14.38 -1.97 -1.87
N ASP A 10 13.72 -1.67 -0.74
CA ASP A 10 13.32 -2.67 0.25
C ASP A 10 12.07 -2.20 1.01
N VAL A 11 11.21 -3.15 1.36
CA VAL A 11 10.03 -2.92 2.19
C VAL A 11 9.94 -4.04 3.21
N VAL A 12 9.98 -3.66 4.49
CA VAL A 12 9.95 -4.60 5.61
C VAL A 12 8.72 -4.34 6.46
N LEU A 13 8.03 -5.42 6.82
CA LEU A 13 6.94 -5.41 7.79
C LEU A 13 7.51 -5.81 9.16
N ASP A 14 7.27 -5.03 10.20
CA ASP A 14 7.73 -5.38 11.54
C ASP A 14 6.76 -6.30 12.30
N ASP A 15 7.18 -6.73 13.49
CA ASP A 15 6.42 -7.67 14.31
C ASP A 15 5.05 -7.12 14.78
N THR A 16 4.80 -5.81 14.68
CA THR A 16 3.52 -5.20 15.07
C THR A 16 2.39 -5.56 14.09
N ILE A 17 2.73 -5.95 12.86
CA ILE A 17 1.78 -6.41 11.84
C ILE A 17 1.13 -7.75 12.24
N GLY A 18 1.84 -8.56 13.05
CA GLY A 18 1.39 -9.87 13.50
C GLY A 18 1.45 -10.93 12.40
N ARG A 19 1.45 -12.20 12.85
CA ARG A 19 1.42 -13.37 11.97
C ARG A 19 0.06 -13.53 11.30
N ALA A 20 0.05 -13.90 10.03
CA ALA A 20 -1.17 -14.24 9.30
C ALA A 20 -1.13 -15.68 8.76
N THR A 21 -2.18 -16.07 8.04
CA THR A 21 -2.23 -17.36 7.34
C THR A 21 -1.22 -17.39 6.19
N PRO A 22 -0.80 -18.58 5.71
CA PRO A 22 0.12 -18.68 4.57
C PRO A 22 -0.34 -17.89 3.33
N ASP A 23 -1.64 -17.89 3.06
CA ASP A 23 -2.21 -17.15 1.93
C ASP A 23 -2.04 -15.64 2.10
N VAL A 24 -2.30 -15.10 3.31
CA VAL A 24 -2.08 -13.67 3.59
C VAL A 24 -0.59 -13.30 3.50
N GLU A 25 0.30 -14.15 4.02
CA GLU A 25 1.75 -13.90 3.91
C GLU A 25 2.23 -13.95 2.46
N HIS A 26 1.63 -14.81 1.63
CA HIS A 26 1.90 -14.83 0.19
C HIS A 26 1.44 -13.52 -0.47
N GLU A 27 0.21 -13.06 -0.21
CA GLU A 27 -0.29 -11.78 -0.74
C GLU A 27 0.57 -10.58 -0.26
N ARG A 28 1.08 -10.60 0.97
CA ARG A 28 2.02 -9.58 1.47
C ARG A 28 3.31 -9.59 0.67
N ALA A 29 3.89 -10.76 0.43
CA ALA A 29 5.13 -10.91 -0.32
C ALA A 29 4.96 -10.43 -1.77
N VAL A 30 3.86 -10.78 -2.42
CA VAL A 30 3.53 -10.31 -3.78
C VAL A 30 3.37 -8.79 -3.80
N ALA A 31 2.61 -8.20 -2.87
CA ALA A 31 2.41 -6.75 -2.82
C ALA A 31 3.73 -5.98 -2.55
N ILE A 32 4.61 -6.52 -1.71
CA ILE A 32 5.95 -5.95 -1.46
C ILE A 32 6.83 -6.05 -2.71
N PHE A 33 6.86 -7.22 -3.35
CA PHE A 33 7.63 -7.43 -4.58
C PHE A 33 7.20 -6.43 -5.66
N ASP A 34 5.90 -6.35 -5.95
CA ASP A 34 5.36 -5.42 -6.95
C ASP A 34 5.71 -3.96 -6.64
N LEU A 35 5.67 -3.57 -5.36
CA LEU A 35 6.03 -2.22 -4.91
C LEU A 35 7.52 -1.93 -5.07
N VAL A 36 8.41 -2.87 -4.74
CA VAL A 36 9.86 -2.68 -4.87
C VAL A 36 10.29 -2.67 -6.33
N GLU A 37 9.68 -3.50 -7.19
CA GLU A 37 10.00 -3.58 -8.61
C GLU A 37 9.78 -2.25 -9.34
N GLU A 38 8.62 -1.62 -9.14
CA GLU A 38 8.26 -0.38 -9.84
C GLU A 38 7.58 0.65 -8.92
N ASN A 39 8.36 1.67 -8.53
CA ASN A 39 7.88 2.78 -7.74
C ASN A 39 8.66 4.08 -7.99
N SER A 40 8.02 5.20 -7.66
CA SER A 40 8.60 6.52 -7.48
C SER A 40 8.34 6.96 -6.04
N PHE A 41 9.41 7.16 -5.27
CA PHE A 41 9.32 7.42 -3.84
C PHE A 41 10.34 8.48 -3.41
N THR A 42 9.84 9.68 -3.13
CA THR A 42 10.65 10.87 -2.84
C THR A 42 10.29 11.44 -1.47
N PRO A 43 11.04 11.12 -0.40
CA PRO A 43 10.92 11.81 0.87
C PRO A 43 11.24 13.31 0.71
N ILE A 44 10.32 14.17 1.15
CA ILE A 44 10.48 15.63 1.02
C ILE A 44 11.68 16.09 1.85
N GLY A 45 12.56 16.87 1.22
CA GLY A 45 13.74 17.44 1.87
C GLY A 45 14.95 16.51 1.95
N HIS A 46 14.90 15.31 1.35
CA HIS A 46 16.06 14.42 1.23
C HIS A 46 16.70 14.48 -0.16
N HIS A 47 18.01 14.26 -0.25
CA HIS A 47 18.79 14.53 -1.46
C HIS A 47 18.95 13.34 -2.43
N GLY A 48 18.46 12.15 -2.07
CA GLY A 48 18.52 10.96 -2.92
C GLY A 48 18.61 9.67 -2.10
N GLY A 49 18.10 8.58 -2.65
CA GLY A 49 18.14 7.22 -2.09
C GLY A 49 19.10 6.30 -2.87
N PRO A 50 18.79 5.00 -3.01
CA PRO A 50 17.48 4.37 -2.78
C PRO A 50 17.13 4.22 -1.29
N TYR A 51 15.84 3.98 -1.02
CA TYR A 51 15.27 3.97 0.33
C TYR A 51 14.79 2.58 0.75
N ARG A 52 14.91 2.29 2.04
CA ARG A 52 14.19 1.20 2.70
C ARG A 52 12.99 1.76 3.44
N LEU A 53 11.86 1.09 3.34
CA LEU A 53 10.65 1.42 4.08
C LEU A 53 10.32 0.32 5.08
N ASN A 54 10.37 0.64 6.37
CA ASN A 54 9.83 -0.21 7.41
C ASN A 54 8.40 0.24 7.76
N ILE A 55 7.46 -0.71 7.73
CA ILE A 55 6.05 -0.48 8.00
C ILE A 55 5.65 -1.17 9.31
N SER A 56 5.07 -0.38 10.21
CA SER A 56 4.48 -0.85 11.46
C SER A 56 3.00 -0.47 11.57
N LEU A 57 2.25 -1.19 12.40
CA LEU A 57 0.89 -0.87 12.82
C LEU A 57 0.82 -0.66 14.34
N VAL A 58 0.59 0.59 14.76
CA VAL A 58 0.49 0.97 16.18
C VAL A 58 -0.80 1.74 16.41
N ASP A 59 -1.67 1.27 17.31
CA ASP A 59 -2.94 1.93 17.67
C ASP A 59 -3.80 2.36 16.46
N SER A 60 -3.97 1.47 15.47
CA SER A 60 -4.64 1.78 14.19
C SER A 60 -3.98 2.91 13.38
N LYS A 61 -2.66 3.06 13.50
CA LYS A 61 -1.85 3.98 12.70
C LYS A 61 -0.80 3.20 11.93
N LEU A 62 -0.60 3.59 10.69
CA LEU A 62 0.45 3.10 9.83
C LEU A 62 1.70 3.95 10.06
N VAL A 63 2.79 3.33 10.45
CA VAL A 63 4.08 4.00 10.66
C VAL A 63 4.97 3.68 9.49
N PHE A 64 5.46 4.71 8.79
CA PHE A 64 6.44 4.61 7.71
C PHE A 64 7.77 5.13 8.25
N ALA A 65 8.67 4.22 8.60
CA ALA A 65 10.05 4.56 8.93
C ALA A 65 10.92 4.37 7.68
N ILE A 66 11.61 5.43 7.29
CA ILE A 66 12.35 5.51 6.03
C ILE A 66 13.83 5.65 6.36
N THR A 67 14.64 4.79 5.77
CA THR A 67 16.10 4.89 5.80
C THR A 67 16.66 4.89 4.39
N THR A 68 17.90 5.32 4.24
CA THR A 68 18.71 5.02 3.04
C THR A 68 19.09 3.54 3.03
N GLU A 69 19.59 3.05 1.89
CA GLU A 69 20.04 1.67 1.73
C GLU A 69 21.11 1.24 2.74
N ASP A 70 22.00 2.15 3.10
CA ASP A 70 23.09 1.98 4.08
C ASP A 70 22.63 2.18 5.55
N GLY A 71 21.34 2.41 5.77
CA GLY A 71 20.73 2.48 7.11
C GLY A 71 20.70 3.87 7.75
N GLY A 72 21.08 4.91 7.02
CA GLY A 72 20.92 6.31 7.46
C GLY A 72 19.45 6.67 7.63
N ALA A 73 19.09 7.29 8.76
CA ALA A 73 17.71 7.70 9.03
C ALA A 73 17.30 8.87 8.12
N VAL A 74 16.14 8.75 7.45
CA VAL A 74 15.59 9.80 6.57
C VAL A 74 14.41 10.48 7.23
N ALA A 75 13.37 9.72 7.55
CA ALA A 75 12.15 10.26 8.18
C ALA A 75 11.32 9.17 8.84
N THR A 76 10.39 9.57 9.70
CA THR A 76 9.31 8.70 10.18
C THR A 76 7.99 9.44 10.08
N HIS A 77 7.00 8.81 9.43
CA HIS A 77 5.68 9.37 9.25
C HIS A 77 4.62 8.45 9.84
N ILE A 78 3.70 9.03 10.61
CA ILE A 78 2.60 8.29 11.24
C ILE A 78 1.30 8.73 10.57
N LEU A 79 0.59 7.78 9.97
CA LEU A 79 -0.66 7.99 9.25
C LEU A 79 -1.82 7.35 10.02
N SER A 80 -2.84 8.14 10.35
CA SER A 80 -4.09 7.60 10.88
C SER A 80 -4.77 6.73 9.83
N LEU A 81 -5.20 5.50 10.20
CA LEU A 81 -5.97 4.65 9.31
C LEU A 81 -7.46 5.00 9.26
N THR A 82 -7.95 5.90 10.13
CA THR A 82 -9.36 6.29 10.17
C THR A 82 -9.95 6.69 8.81
N PRO A 83 -9.27 7.49 7.97
CA PRO A 83 -9.78 7.85 6.64
C PRO A 83 -10.00 6.66 5.69
N PHE A 84 -9.27 5.56 5.90
CA PHE A 84 -9.33 4.39 5.03
C PHE A 84 -10.38 3.37 5.46
N ARG A 85 -10.93 3.48 6.68
CA ARG A 85 -11.85 2.46 7.24
C ARG A 85 -13.04 2.14 6.34
N ARG A 86 -13.69 3.17 5.77
CA ARG A 86 -14.81 2.98 4.85
C ARG A 86 -14.35 2.32 3.55
N ILE A 87 -13.30 2.87 2.94
CA ILE A 87 -12.76 2.40 1.65
C ILE A 87 -12.35 0.92 1.74
N VAL A 88 -11.64 0.55 2.80
CA VAL A 88 -11.19 -0.82 3.02
C VAL A 88 -12.37 -1.76 3.26
N LYS A 89 -13.39 -1.33 4.02
CA LYS A 89 -14.63 -2.11 4.19
C LYS A 89 -15.35 -2.34 2.86
N ASP A 90 -15.50 -1.28 2.06
CA ASP A 90 -16.16 -1.35 0.75
C ASP A 90 -15.37 -2.23 -0.22
N TYR A 91 -14.03 -2.17 -0.15
CA TYR A 91 -13.13 -3.04 -0.91
C TYR A 91 -13.33 -4.52 -0.58
N PHE A 92 -13.49 -4.87 0.70
CA PHE A 92 -13.77 -6.26 1.08
C PHE A 92 -15.12 -6.74 0.58
N LEU A 93 -16.18 -5.93 0.75
CA LEU A 93 -17.53 -6.30 0.30
C LEU A 93 -17.59 -6.54 -1.22
N ILE A 94 -16.88 -5.72 -2.00
CA ILE A 94 -16.86 -5.89 -3.45
C ILE A 94 -15.99 -7.07 -3.89
N CYS A 95 -14.92 -7.39 -3.16
CA CYS A 95 -14.13 -8.60 -3.40
C CYS A 95 -14.94 -9.87 -3.13
N GLU A 96 -15.72 -9.92 -2.04
CA GLU A 96 -16.68 -11.01 -1.80
C GLU A 96 -17.70 -11.13 -2.93
N SER A 97 -18.28 -9.99 -3.33
CA SER A 97 -19.24 -9.94 -4.45
C SER A 97 -18.61 -10.45 -5.76
N TYR A 98 -17.33 -10.15 -5.99
CA TYR A 98 -16.58 -10.65 -7.14
C TYR A 98 -16.40 -12.16 -7.08
N TYR A 99 -15.97 -12.70 -5.93
CA TYR A 99 -15.80 -14.15 -5.74
C TYR A 99 -17.10 -14.95 -5.90
N GLU A 100 -18.24 -14.39 -5.48
CA GLU A 100 -19.54 -15.00 -5.74
C GLU A 100 -19.91 -14.92 -7.23
N ALA A 101 -19.67 -13.77 -7.86
CA ALA A 101 -20.03 -13.54 -9.26
C ALA A 101 -19.26 -14.44 -10.23
N ILE A 102 -17.96 -14.69 -10.02
CA ILE A 102 -17.18 -15.55 -10.92
C ILE A 102 -17.69 -17.00 -10.99
N ARG A 103 -18.49 -17.45 -10.01
CA ARG A 103 -19.03 -18.82 -9.99
C ARG A 103 -20.25 -19.00 -10.89
N SER A 104 -21.07 -17.96 -11.08
CA SER A 104 -22.38 -18.11 -11.75
C SER A 104 -22.96 -16.87 -12.42
N ALA A 105 -22.30 -15.71 -12.36
CA ALA A 105 -22.81 -14.48 -12.95
C ALA A 105 -22.46 -14.36 -14.45
N SER A 106 -23.19 -13.50 -15.17
CA SER A 106 -22.86 -13.15 -16.55
C SER A 106 -21.53 -12.39 -16.62
N PRO A 107 -20.78 -12.50 -17.74
CA PRO A 107 -19.55 -11.73 -17.94
C PRO A 107 -19.73 -10.22 -17.73
N SER A 108 -20.84 -9.65 -18.20
CA SER A 108 -21.18 -8.23 -18.02
C SER A 108 -21.32 -7.83 -16.55
N ARG A 109 -21.84 -8.72 -15.70
CA ARG A 109 -21.99 -8.46 -14.27
C ARG A 109 -20.65 -8.57 -13.55
N ILE A 110 -19.81 -9.53 -13.93
CA ILE A 110 -18.44 -9.66 -13.41
C ILE A 110 -17.62 -8.41 -13.74
N GLU A 111 -17.71 -7.93 -14.98
CA GLU A 111 -17.03 -6.70 -15.42
C GLU A 111 -17.51 -5.48 -14.62
N ALA A 112 -18.82 -5.32 -14.41
CA ALA A 112 -19.37 -4.21 -13.62
C ALA A 112 -18.83 -4.21 -12.17
N ILE A 113 -18.73 -5.39 -11.55
CA ILE A 113 -18.15 -5.54 -10.21
C ILE A 113 -16.66 -5.21 -10.22
N ASP A 114 -15.91 -5.71 -11.20
CA ASP A 114 -14.48 -5.43 -11.31
C ASP A 114 -14.19 -3.93 -11.54
N MET A 115 -15.00 -3.24 -12.34
CA MET A 115 -14.90 -1.79 -12.48
C MET A 115 -15.12 -1.08 -11.14
N GLY A 116 -16.13 -1.48 -10.37
CA GLY A 116 -16.37 -0.94 -9.03
C GLY A 116 -15.20 -1.20 -8.09
N ARG A 117 -14.63 -2.40 -8.13
CA ARG A 117 -13.45 -2.79 -7.32
C ARG A 117 -12.25 -1.90 -7.65
N ARG A 118 -11.98 -1.68 -8.94
CA ARG A 118 -10.93 -0.75 -9.40
C ARG A 118 -11.20 0.69 -8.94
N GLY A 119 -12.45 1.13 -8.96
CA GLY A 119 -12.87 2.44 -8.47
C GLY A 119 -12.55 2.66 -6.98
N ILE A 120 -12.93 1.70 -6.13
CA ILE A 120 -12.64 1.75 -4.68
C ILE A 120 -11.13 1.75 -4.43
N HIS A 121 -10.38 0.93 -5.16
CA HIS A 121 -8.93 0.90 -5.04
C HIS A 121 -8.30 2.25 -5.43
N ASN A 122 -8.81 2.90 -6.47
CA ASN A 122 -8.36 4.23 -6.88
C ASN A 122 -8.69 5.31 -5.83
N GLU A 123 -9.86 5.26 -5.20
CA GLU A 123 -10.23 6.15 -4.09
C GLU A 123 -9.25 6.01 -2.90
N GLY A 124 -8.91 4.77 -2.53
CA GLY A 124 -7.94 4.48 -1.49
C GLY A 124 -6.53 4.96 -1.84
N SER A 125 -6.11 4.75 -3.08
CA SER A 125 -4.80 5.18 -3.60
C SER A 125 -4.69 6.71 -3.57
N GLN A 126 -5.73 7.42 -4.00
CA GLN A 126 -5.78 8.89 -3.95
C GLN A 126 -5.75 9.38 -2.48
N THR A 127 -6.55 8.77 -1.62
CA THR A 127 -6.55 9.10 -0.18
C THR A 127 -5.15 8.92 0.41
N LEU A 128 -4.45 7.83 0.10
CA LEU A 128 -3.09 7.59 0.59
C LEU A 128 -2.12 8.66 0.10
N ARG A 129 -2.17 8.98 -1.20
CA ARG A 129 -1.35 10.03 -1.80
C ARG A 129 -1.59 11.39 -1.14
N ASP A 130 -2.85 11.75 -0.87
CA ASP A 130 -3.19 13.01 -0.19
C ASP A 130 -2.68 13.03 1.26
N ARG A 131 -2.70 11.88 1.94
CA ARG A 131 -2.15 11.76 3.30
C ARG A 131 -0.62 11.84 3.32
N LEU A 132 0.04 11.42 2.24
CA LEU A 132 1.50 11.50 2.07
C LEU A 132 1.98 12.86 1.55
N ASN A 133 1.09 13.67 0.95
CA ASN A 133 1.43 14.99 0.44
C ASN A 133 2.17 15.85 1.49
N GLY A 134 3.23 16.52 1.03
CA GLY A 134 4.16 17.29 1.86
C GLY A 134 5.09 16.45 2.76
N LYS A 135 5.08 15.12 2.65
CA LYS A 135 5.95 14.19 3.41
C LYS A 135 6.75 13.30 2.48
N ILE A 136 6.03 12.63 1.57
CA ILE A 136 6.58 11.74 0.56
C ILE A 136 5.83 12.02 -0.74
N GLU A 137 6.56 12.43 -1.76
CA GLU A 137 6.05 12.47 -3.12
C GLU A 137 6.08 11.07 -3.72
N VAL A 138 4.91 10.64 -4.20
CA VAL A 138 4.72 9.38 -4.93
C VAL A 138 3.81 9.64 -6.14
N ASP A 139 4.04 8.91 -7.21
CA ASP A 139 3.10 8.85 -8.33
C ASP A 139 1.86 8.01 -7.96
N PHE A 140 0.87 7.98 -8.86
CA PHE A 140 -0.38 7.29 -8.59
C PHE A 140 -0.22 5.77 -8.57
N ASP A 141 0.66 5.21 -9.41
CA ASP A 141 0.88 3.77 -9.48
C ASP A 141 1.60 3.25 -8.24
N THR A 142 2.56 4.00 -7.70
CA THR A 142 3.19 3.74 -6.40
C THR A 142 2.18 3.86 -5.27
N ALA A 143 1.34 4.90 -5.27
CA ALA A 143 0.27 5.03 -4.28
C ALA A 143 -0.71 3.85 -4.34
N ARG A 144 -0.98 3.33 -5.54
CA ARG A 144 -1.81 2.15 -5.76
C ARG A 144 -1.15 0.91 -5.18
N ARG A 145 0.12 0.64 -5.46
CA ARG A 145 0.87 -0.50 -4.90
C ARG A 145 0.98 -0.44 -3.38
N LEU A 146 1.27 0.75 -2.82
CA LEU A 146 1.24 0.97 -1.38
C LEU A 146 -0.15 0.71 -0.79
N PHE A 147 -1.22 1.15 -1.46
CA PHE A 147 -2.58 0.90 -0.99
C PHE A 147 -2.96 -0.59 -1.05
N THR A 148 -2.51 -1.33 -2.08
CA THR A 148 -2.64 -2.79 -2.13
C THR A 148 -2.03 -3.42 -0.87
N LEU A 149 -0.78 -3.07 -0.54
CA LEU A 149 -0.12 -3.57 0.67
C LEU A 149 -0.93 -3.21 1.92
N VAL A 150 -1.39 -1.95 2.07
CA VAL A 150 -2.22 -1.52 3.21
C VAL A 150 -3.50 -2.35 3.33
N CYS A 151 -4.18 -2.68 2.23
CA CYS A 151 -5.36 -3.54 2.24
C CYS A 151 -5.04 -4.94 2.77
N VAL A 152 -3.93 -5.54 2.33
CA VAL A 152 -3.48 -6.87 2.80
C VAL A 152 -3.06 -6.84 4.27
N LEU A 153 -2.45 -5.74 4.74
CA LEU A 153 -2.11 -5.57 6.17
C LEU A 153 -3.35 -5.43 7.05
N TYR A 154 -4.39 -4.77 6.54
CA TYR A 154 -5.65 -4.58 7.26
C TYR A 154 -6.56 -5.80 7.20
N TRP A 155 -6.37 -6.69 6.22
CA TRP A 155 -7.15 -7.91 6.09
C TRP A 155 -6.88 -8.83 7.29
N ARG A 156 -7.80 -8.78 8.25
CA ARG A 156 -8.00 -9.82 9.25
C ARG A 156 -9.11 -10.69 8.69
N GLY A 157 -8.75 -11.80 8.05
CA GLY A 157 -9.71 -12.87 7.77
C GLY A 157 -10.51 -13.22 9.02
#